data_AF-A0A377XDZ9-F1
#
_entry.id   AF-A0A377XDZ9-F1
#
_cell.length_a   1.000
_cell.length_b   1.000
_cell.length_c   1.000
_cell.angle_alpha   90.00
_cell.angle_beta   90.00
_cell.angle_gamma   90.00
#
_symmetry.space_group_name_H-M   'P 1'
#
loop_
_entity.id
_entity.type
_entity.pdbx_description
1 polymer ?
#
loop_
_entity_poly.entity_id
_entity_poly.type
_entity_poly.pdbx_seq_one_letter_code
_entity_poly.pdbx_strand_id
1 'polypeptide(L)'
;MTNLLLQDAMFGRTPRQRGITLLHEAQAAGVATLLGCDNVQDAFCPAGSYDPLDTLACGLFSAQLSDLFDRQSRLICDRAALTGSPADAAPFAVGAAASVVIFPDSDRFTWPLNSAARLVVNHGRLTHRRVWQEEMAHES
;
A
#
# COMPACT_ATOMS: atom_id res chain seq x y z
N MET A 1 2.23 -5.36 -8.21
CA MET A 1 1.68 -6.55 -8.90
C MET A 1 2.16 -6.63 -10.35
N THR A 2 2.04 -5.57 -11.15
CA THR A 2 2.48 -5.53 -12.56
C THR A 2 3.89 -6.10 -12.79
N ASN A 3 4.91 -5.69 -12.02
CA ASN A 3 6.25 -6.25 -12.19
C ASN A 3 6.30 -7.78 -12.05
N LEU A 4 5.55 -8.36 -11.10
CA LEU A 4 5.53 -9.81 -10.92
C LEU A 4 4.85 -10.54 -12.08
N LEU A 5 4.00 -9.85 -12.83
CA LEU A 5 3.34 -10.38 -14.02
C LEU A 5 4.22 -10.25 -15.26
N LEU A 6 4.90 -9.11 -15.43
CA LEU A 6 5.61 -8.77 -16.68
C LEU A 6 7.08 -9.18 -16.69
N GLN A 7 7.74 -9.19 -15.53
CA GLN A 7 9.18 -9.43 -15.45
C GLN A 7 9.47 -10.93 -15.39
N ASP A 8 10.50 -11.37 -16.12
CA ASP A 8 10.81 -12.78 -16.32
C ASP A 8 9.65 -13.62 -16.90
N ALA A 9 8.67 -12.93 -17.53
CA ALA A 9 7.56 -13.56 -18.23
C ALA A 9 8.05 -14.20 -19.52
N MET A 10 8.08 -15.53 -19.55
CA MET A 10 8.44 -16.31 -20.74
C MET A 10 7.44 -17.45 -20.97
N PHE A 11 7.20 -17.78 -22.23
CA PHE A 11 6.38 -18.92 -22.60
C PHE A 11 7.07 -20.24 -22.23
N GLY A 12 6.27 -21.24 -21.84
CA GLY A 12 6.74 -22.60 -21.62
C GLY A 12 7.56 -22.83 -20.34
N ARG A 13 7.66 -21.84 -19.43
CA ARG A 13 8.24 -22.05 -18.10
C ARG A 13 7.65 -21.10 -17.05
N THR A 14 7.77 -21.49 -15.78
CA THR A 14 7.47 -20.62 -14.64
C THR A 14 8.53 -19.51 -14.50
N PRO A 15 8.14 -18.26 -14.16
CA PRO A 15 9.07 -17.21 -13.75
C PRO A 15 9.87 -17.62 -12.52
N ARG A 16 11.14 -17.22 -12.48
CA ARG A 16 12.12 -17.54 -11.43
C ARG A 16 12.62 -16.28 -10.72
N GLN A 17 12.68 -15.16 -11.43
CA GLN A 17 13.05 -13.88 -10.85
C GLN A 17 11.81 -13.11 -10.38
N ARG A 18 11.97 -12.31 -9.32
CA ARG A 18 10.88 -11.44 -8.83
C ARG A 18 10.68 -10.20 -9.70
N GLY A 19 11.73 -9.72 -10.36
CA GLY A 19 11.63 -8.57 -11.26
C GLY A 19 11.28 -7.24 -10.56
N ILE A 20 11.62 -7.11 -9.29
CA ILE A 20 11.53 -5.84 -8.56
C ILE A 20 12.92 -5.19 -8.47
N THR A 21 12.94 -3.87 -8.34
CA THR A 21 14.19 -3.12 -8.18
C THR A 21 14.83 -3.35 -6.80
N LEU A 22 16.04 -2.82 -6.61
CA LEU A 22 16.84 -2.87 -5.38
C LEU A 22 16.26 -1.98 -4.27
N LEU A 23 15.05 -2.30 -3.79
CA LEU A 23 14.30 -1.47 -2.85
C LEU A 23 15.03 -1.32 -1.50
N HIS A 24 15.60 -2.40 -0.98
CA HIS A 24 16.31 -2.38 0.32
C HIS A 24 17.59 -1.56 0.24
N GLU A 25 18.35 -1.72 -0.84
CA GLU A 25 19.59 -1.00 -1.09
C GLU A 25 19.31 0.49 -1.30
N ALA A 26 18.26 0.82 -2.04
CA ALA A 26 17.80 2.20 -2.19
C ALA A 26 17.43 2.82 -0.85
N GLN A 27 16.64 2.12 -0.02
CA GLN A 27 16.30 2.58 1.32
C GLN A 27 17.55 2.73 2.22
N ALA A 28 18.49 1.80 2.15
CA ALA A 28 19.74 1.86 2.92
C ALA A 28 20.65 3.02 2.46
N ALA A 29 20.60 3.38 1.19
CA ALA A 29 21.29 4.54 0.62
C ALA A 29 20.57 5.88 0.90
N GLY A 30 19.44 5.87 1.61
CA GLY A 30 18.67 7.08 1.90
C GLY A 30 17.89 7.62 0.69
N VAL A 31 17.70 6.81 -0.34
CA VAL A 31 16.87 7.17 -1.50
C VAL A 31 15.40 7.10 -1.09
N ALA A 32 14.64 8.13 -1.44
CA ALA A 32 13.20 8.14 -1.25
C ALA A 32 12.54 7.07 -2.13
N THR A 33 11.72 6.20 -1.53
CA THR A 33 11.09 5.07 -2.21
C THR A 33 9.61 5.00 -1.91
N LEU A 34 8.81 4.72 -2.94
CA LEU A 34 7.38 4.44 -2.83
C LEU A 34 7.03 3.22 -3.67
N LEU A 35 5.91 2.58 -3.35
CA LEU A 35 5.31 1.52 -4.17
C LEU A 35 4.12 2.07 -4.95
N GLY A 36 4.03 1.67 -6.22
CA GLY A 36 2.90 1.99 -7.10
C GLY A 36 2.18 0.72 -7.57
N CYS A 37 0.86 0.83 -7.77
CA CYS A 37 0.09 -0.25 -8.41
C CYS A 37 0.42 -0.39 -9.91
N ASP A 38 0.80 0.72 -10.55
CA ASP A 38 1.07 0.88 -11.98
C ASP A 38 -0.18 0.72 -12.85
N ASN A 39 -0.68 -0.51 -12.98
CA ASN A 39 -1.81 -0.85 -13.84
C ASN A 39 -2.99 -1.40 -13.03
N VAL A 40 -4.20 -1.12 -13.50
CA VAL A 40 -5.43 -1.66 -12.93
C VAL A 40 -6.38 -2.09 -14.03
N GLN A 41 -6.52 -3.42 -14.20
CA GLN A 41 -7.45 -4.04 -15.15
C GLN A 41 -7.33 -3.48 -16.57
N ASP A 42 -6.09 -3.38 -17.07
CA ASP A 42 -5.79 -2.88 -18.41
C ASP A 42 -5.02 -3.91 -19.25
N ALA A 43 -4.52 -3.47 -20.41
CA ALA A 43 -3.80 -4.33 -21.35
C ALA A 43 -2.47 -4.88 -20.81
N PHE A 44 -1.90 -4.30 -19.74
CA PHE A 44 -0.64 -4.72 -19.15
C PHE A 44 -0.85 -5.57 -17.89
N CYS A 45 -1.83 -5.22 -17.06
CA CYS A 45 -2.18 -6.02 -15.88
C CYS A 45 -3.70 -6.18 -15.77
N PRO A 46 -4.24 -7.41 -15.89
CA PRO A 46 -5.67 -7.65 -15.77
C PRO A 46 -6.17 -7.60 -14.31
N ALA A 47 -5.29 -7.41 -13.32
CA ALA A 47 -5.61 -7.31 -11.90
C ALA A 47 -5.38 -5.88 -11.38
N GLY A 48 -5.90 -5.59 -10.18
CA GLY A 48 -5.73 -4.31 -9.49
C GLY A 48 -7.02 -3.76 -8.89
N SER A 49 -6.90 -2.92 -7.86
CA SER A 49 -8.01 -2.41 -7.05
C SER A 49 -7.97 -0.90 -6.79
N TYR A 50 -6.94 -0.19 -7.28
CA TYR A 50 -6.58 1.17 -6.86
C TYR A 50 -6.28 1.35 -5.36
N ASP A 51 -6.25 0.26 -4.57
CA ASP A 51 -5.99 0.33 -3.14
C ASP A 51 -4.48 0.21 -2.85
N PRO A 52 -3.83 1.21 -2.24
CA PRO A 52 -2.42 1.11 -1.87
C PRO A 52 -2.13 -0.04 -0.90
N LEU A 53 -3.10 -0.49 -0.08
CA LEU A 53 -2.89 -1.65 0.78
C LEU A 53 -2.60 -2.93 0.00
N ASP A 54 -3.24 -3.13 -1.17
CA ASP A 54 -2.95 -4.29 -2.01
C ASP A 54 -1.55 -4.21 -2.61
N THR A 55 -1.09 -2.98 -2.89
CA THR A 55 0.28 -2.74 -3.35
C THR A 55 1.28 -3.02 -2.23
N LEU A 56 1.00 -2.60 -0.99
CA LEU A 56 1.83 -2.88 0.18
C LEU A 56 1.87 -4.38 0.52
N ALA A 57 0.73 -5.07 0.48
CA ALA A 57 0.63 -6.52 0.69
C ALA A 57 1.41 -7.29 -0.38
N CYS A 58 1.33 -6.88 -1.65
CA CYS A 58 2.17 -7.43 -2.71
C CYS A 58 3.66 -7.15 -2.45
N GLY A 59 3.99 -5.94 -2.00
CA GLY A 59 5.33 -5.53 -1.59
C GLY A 59 5.92 -6.39 -0.48
N LEU A 60 5.13 -6.71 0.57
CA LEU A 60 5.55 -7.57 1.68
C LEU A 60 6.20 -8.86 1.17
N PHE A 61 5.53 -9.58 0.28
CA PHE A 61 6.02 -10.86 -0.22
C PHE A 61 7.08 -10.70 -1.31
N SER A 62 6.89 -9.78 -2.25
CA SER A 62 7.81 -9.61 -3.38
C SER A 62 9.15 -9.03 -2.96
N ALA A 63 9.14 -8.04 -2.08
CA ALA A 63 10.34 -7.39 -1.57
C ALA A 63 10.82 -7.95 -0.23
N GLN A 64 10.11 -8.89 0.41
CA GLN A 64 10.48 -9.41 1.74
C GLN A 64 10.64 -8.28 2.77
N LEU A 65 9.61 -7.46 2.87
CA LEU A 65 9.62 -6.30 3.75
C LEU A 65 9.53 -6.73 5.23
N SER A 66 10.39 -6.17 6.08
CA SER A 66 10.28 -6.26 7.55
C SER A 66 9.57 -5.04 8.11
N ASP A 67 9.09 -5.12 9.36
CA ASP A 67 8.53 -3.97 10.10
C ASP A 67 7.40 -3.28 9.33
N LEU A 68 6.48 -4.10 8.80
CA LEU A 68 5.52 -3.65 7.80
C LEU A 68 4.60 -2.56 8.32
N PHE A 69 4.12 -2.72 9.56
CA PHE A 69 3.25 -1.75 10.24
C PHE A 69 3.98 -0.43 10.51
N ASP A 70 5.17 -0.50 11.11
CA ASP A 70 5.89 0.69 11.58
C ASP A 70 6.60 1.42 10.44
N ARG A 71 7.51 0.73 9.74
CA ARG A 71 8.42 1.37 8.78
C ARG A 71 7.85 1.40 7.38
N GLN A 72 7.29 0.28 6.91
CA GLN A 72 7.02 0.10 5.49
C GLN A 72 5.63 0.62 5.07
N SER A 73 4.74 0.92 6.01
CA SER A 73 3.54 1.73 5.74
C SER A 73 3.86 3.03 5.02
N ARG A 74 5.06 3.61 5.25
CA ARG A 74 5.54 4.81 4.55
C ARG A 74 5.62 4.63 3.03
N LEU A 75 5.87 3.42 2.53
CA LEU A 75 5.97 3.14 1.10
C LEU A 75 4.70 3.47 0.31
N ILE A 76 3.56 3.65 0.99
CA ILE A 76 2.28 3.98 0.35
C ILE A 76 1.73 5.34 0.76
N CYS A 77 2.35 6.05 1.71
CA CYS A 77 1.80 7.28 2.26
C CYS A 77 2.82 8.40 2.52
N ASP A 78 4.11 8.19 2.24
CA ASP A 78 5.14 9.23 2.43
C ASP A 78 5.03 10.31 1.35
N ARG A 79 4.36 11.41 1.71
CA ARG A 79 4.16 12.56 0.83
C ARG A 79 5.45 13.26 0.44
N ALA A 80 6.43 13.33 1.35
CA ALA A 80 7.71 13.97 1.05
C ALA A 80 8.49 13.17 0.01
N ALA A 81 8.43 11.84 0.08
CA ALA A 81 8.99 10.97 -0.95
C ALA A 81 8.29 11.15 -2.31
N LEU A 82 6.97 11.41 -2.30
CA LEU A 82 6.18 11.62 -3.52
C LEU A 82 6.45 12.97 -4.18
N THR A 83 6.50 14.05 -3.39
CA THR A 83 6.59 15.42 -3.90
C THR A 83 8.01 15.96 -3.98
N GLY A 84 8.96 15.32 -3.29
CA GLY A 84 10.31 15.85 -3.08
C GLY A 84 10.36 17.08 -2.18
N SER A 85 9.25 17.46 -1.54
CA SER A 85 9.14 18.67 -0.71
C SER A 85 9.38 18.35 0.76
N PRO A 86 10.38 18.99 1.42
CA PRO A 86 10.57 18.86 2.86
C PRO A 86 9.37 19.32 3.69
N ALA A 87 8.54 20.23 3.16
CA ALA A 87 7.35 20.71 3.85
C ALA A 87 6.28 19.61 4.04
N ASP A 88 6.31 18.57 3.21
CA ASP A 88 5.39 17.43 3.30
C ASP A 88 5.85 16.34 4.28
N ALA A 89 7.02 16.50 4.92
CA ALA A 89 7.60 15.49 5.82
C ALA A 89 6.89 15.37 7.18
N ALA A 90 6.05 16.34 7.54
CA ALA A 90 5.31 16.38 8.80
C ALA A 90 3.79 16.37 8.57
N PRO A 91 3.18 15.24 8.16
CA PRO A 91 1.77 15.17 7.75
C PRO A 91 0.77 15.46 8.89
N PHE A 92 1.21 15.43 10.14
CA PHE A 92 0.36 15.65 11.34
C PHE A 92 0.76 16.89 12.15
N ALA A 93 1.37 17.89 11.51
CA ALA A 93 1.70 19.15 12.19
C ALA A 93 0.44 19.90 12.63
N VAL A 94 0.52 20.59 13.78
CA VAL A 94 -0.56 21.48 14.25
C VAL A 94 -0.79 22.58 13.21
N GLY A 95 -2.05 22.78 12.82
CA GLY A 95 -2.46 23.72 11.78
C GLY A 95 -2.48 23.15 10.36
N ALA A 96 -2.00 21.92 10.14
CA ALA A 96 -2.15 21.23 8.87
C ALA A 96 -3.60 20.78 8.62
N ALA A 97 -3.93 20.50 7.36
CA ALA A 97 -5.23 19.94 7.01
C ALA A 97 -5.44 18.57 7.67
N ALA A 98 -6.57 18.39 8.34
CA ALA A 98 -6.95 17.11 8.95
C ALA A 98 -7.44 16.11 7.89
N SER A 99 -6.52 15.61 7.07
CA SER A 99 -6.79 14.62 6.01
C SER A 99 -6.05 13.32 6.30
N VAL A 100 -6.78 12.31 6.77
CA VAL A 100 -6.22 11.07 7.32
C VAL A 100 -7.06 9.85 6.91
N VAL A 101 -6.38 8.71 6.77
CA VAL A 101 -7.03 7.40 6.67
C VAL A 101 -6.79 6.68 7.98
N ILE A 102 -7.86 6.22 8.62
CA ILE A 102 -7.82 5.51 9.89
C ILE A 102 -8.28 4.08 9.63
N PHE A 103 -7.58 3.12 10.21
CA PHE A 103 -7.91 1.69 10.18
C PHE A 103 -8.28 1.25 11.59
N PRO A 104 -9.58 1.31 11.97
CA PRO A 104 -10.02 0.86 13.28
C PRO A 104 -9.68 -0.62 13.48
N ASP A 105 -9.38 -0.99 14.72
CA ASP A 105 -9.13 -2.37 15.14
C ASP A 105 -8.00 -3.07 14.37
N SER A 106 -7.14 -2.28 13.72
CA SER A 106 -5.94 -2.76 13.05
C SER A 106 -4.72 -2.58 13.97
N ASP A 107 -3.89 -3.60 14.02
CA ASP A 107 -2.65 -3.61 14.78
C ASP A 107 -1.49 -4.15 13.91
N ARG A 108 -0.31 -4.30 14.52
CA ARG A 108 0.88 -4.79 13.81
C ARG A 108 0.75 -6.20 13.22
N PHE A 109 -0.20 -7.00 13.70
CA PHE A 109 -0.41 -8.39 13.26
C PHE A 109 -1.48 -8.48 12.19
N THR A 110 -2.49 -7.61 12.24
CA THR A 110 -3.55 -7.57 11.23
C THR A 110 -3.22 -6.67 10.05
N TRP A 111 -2.27 -5.75 10.18
CA TRP A 111 -1.82 -4.91 9.08
C TRP A 111 -1.03 -5.71 8.02
N PRO A 112 -1.27 -5.51 6.70
CA PRO A 112 -2.09 -4.48 6.05
C PRO A 112 -3.36 -5.08 5.45
N LEU A 113 -4.13 -5.85 6.22
CA LEU A 113 -5.31 -6.58 5.74
C LEU A 113 -6.29 -5.63 5.03
N ASN A 114 -6.50 -5.84 3.71
CA ASN A 114 -7.39 -4.99 2.91
C ASN A 114 -8.83 -4.98 3.44
N SER A 115 -9.31 -6.12 3.93
CA SER A 115 -10.69 -6.25 4.43
C SER A 115 -10.95 -5.50 5.74
N ALA A 116 -9.92 -4.92 6.38
CA ALA A 116 -10.08 -4.12 7.58
C ALA A 116 -11.05 -2.93 7.36
N ALA A 117 -11.70 -2.53 8.45
CA ALA A 117 -12.50 -1.31 8.45
C ALA A 117 -11.61 -0.11 8.12
N ARG A 118 -12.17 0.90 7.43
CA ARG A 118 -11.45 2.14 7.11
C ARG A 118 -12.34 3.36 7.21
N LEU A 119 -11.78 4.44 7.73
CA LEU A 119 -12.39 5.77 7.76
C LEU A 119 -11.48 6.71 6.99
N VAL A 120 -12.04 7.50 6.08
CA VAL A 120 -11.32 8.56 5.38
C VAL A 120 -11.87 9.88 5.86
N VAL A 121 -11.02 10.67 6.50
CA VAL A 121 -11.29 12.05 6.86
C VAL A 121 -10.55 12.94 5.87
N ASN A 122 -11.24 13.91 5.29
CA ASN A 122 -10.63 14.90 4.41
C ASN A 122 -11.00 16.31 4.88
N HIS A 123 -9.99 17.14 5.17
CA HIS A 123 -10.17 18.47 5.74
C HIS A 123 -11.10 18.50 6.97
N GLY A 124 -10.92 17.54 7.88
CA GLY A 124 -11.69 17.44 9.13
C GLY A 124 -13.09 16.84 8.98
N ARG A 125 -13.51 16.46 7.77
CA ARG A 125 -14.81 15.83 7.52
C ARG A 125 -14.65 14.36 7.16
N LEU A 126 -15.41 13.47 7.80
CA LEU A 126 -15.53 12.07 7.38
C LEU A 126 -16.16 12.00 5.98
N THR A 127 -15.42 11.53 4.98
CA THR A 127 -15.87 11.43 3.58
C THR A 127 -16.12 10.01 3.12
N HIS A 128 -15.49 9.01 3.75
CA HIS A 128 -15.72 7.60 3.42
C HIS A 128 -15.61 6.72 4.66
N ARG A 129 -16.42 5.67 4.71
CA ARG A 129 -16.42 4.65 5.76
C ARG A 129 -16.64 3.28 5.15
N ARG A 130 -15.74 2.35 5.43
CA ARG A 130 -15.92 0.90 5.27
C ARG A 130 -15.97 0.30 6.66
N VAL A 131 -17.03 -0.43 6.95
CA VAL A 131 -17.18 -1.22 8.18
C VAL A 131 -17.11 -2.68 7.79
N TRP A 132 -16.63 -3.53 8.70
CA TRP A 132 -16.85 -4.96 8.60
C TRP A 132 -18.35 -5.19 8.49
N GLN A 133 -18.81 -5.87 7.44
CA GLN A 133 -20.16 -6.43 7.44
C GLN A 133 -20.12 -7.66 8.34
N GLU A 134 -20.99 -7.70 9.35
CA GLU A 134 -21.31 -8.97 10.01
C GLU A 134 -21.74 -9.95 8.90
N GLU A 135 -21.11 -11.13 8.85
CA GLU A 135 -21.58 -12.21 8.00
C GLU A 135 -23.08 -12.38 8.25
N MET A 136 -23.87 -12.40 7.17
CA MET A 136 -25.29 -12.71 7.25
C MET A 136 -25.42 -14.03 8.01
N ALA A 137 -25.98 -13.98 9.22
CA ALA A 137 -26.27 -15.18 9.98
C ALA A 137 -27.09 -16.10 9.08
N HIS A 138 -26.51 -17.25 8.72
CA HIS A 138 -27.21 -18.22 7.89
C HIS A 138 -28.32 -18.79 8.76
N GLU A 139 -29.54 -18.26 8.63
CA GLU A 139 -30.72 -18.89 9.20
C GLU A 139 -30.77 -20.33 8.65
N SER A 140 -30.72 -21.28 9.58
CA SER A 140 -30.73 -22.72 9.33
C SER A 140 -32.15 -23.25 9.38
#